data_AF-A0A1B7WRJ4-F1
#
_entry.id   AF-A0A1B7WRJ4-F1
#
_cell.length_a   1.000
_cell.length_b   1.000
_cell.length_c   1.000
_cell.angle_alpha   90.00
_cell.angle_beta   90.00
_cell.angle_gamma   90.00
#
_symmetry.space_group_name_H-M   'P 1'
#
loop_
_entity.id
_entity.type
_entity.pdbx_description
1 polymer ?
#
loop_
_entity_poly.entity_id
_entity_poly.type
_entity_poly.pdbx_seq_one_letter_code
_entity_poly.pdbx_strand_id
1 'polypeptide(L)' 'MSKIYNKLVLFIRVTYNENGFIANNLREFAEYSLQLWQDQNPCKRLGVDARNSISKEFSRDRLLKDL' A
#
# COMPACT_ATOMS: atom_id res chain seq x y z
N MET A 1 -20.80 -4.11 16.26
CA MET A 1 -19.36 -4.33 15.96
C MET A 1 -19.32 -5.05 14.61
N SER A 2 -18.70 -4.61 13.53
CA SER A 2 -17.54 -3.72 13.35
C SER A 2 -17.71 -2.92 12.05
N LYS A 3 -17.21 -1.69 12.04
CA LYS A 3 -17.30 -0.71 10.96
C LYS A 3 -16.62 -1.26 9.70
N ILE A 4 -17.35 -1.32 8.59
CA ILE A 4 -16.78 -1.47 7.25
C ILE A 4 -16.10 -0.14 6.93
N TYR A 5 -14.79 -0.08 7.14
CA TYR A 5 -14.01 1.13 6.91
C TYR A 5 -14.01 1.46 5.41
N ASN A 6 -14.49 2.66 5.10
CA ASN A 6 -14.26 3.42 3.86
C ASN A 6 -12.74 3.59 3.66
N LYS A 7 -12.07 2.56 3.18
CA LYS A 7 -10.62 2.54 2.95
C LYS A 7 -10.41 2.62 1.45
N LEU A 8 -10.02 3.79 0.95
CA LEU A 8 -9.50 3.96 -0.41
C LEU A 8 -8.13 3.26 -0.45
N VAL A 9 -8.16 1.97 -0.79
CA VAL A 9 -6.97 1.14 -0.95
C VAL A 9 -6.70 1.02 -2.44
N LEU A 10 -5.64 1.68 -2.92
CA LEU A 10 -5.00 1.24 -4.15
C LEU A 10 -4.30 -0.09 -3.82
N PHE A 11 -4.74 -1.16 -4.49
CA PHE A 11 -4.20 -2.52 -4.57
C PHE A 11 -3.13 -2.94 -3.53
N ILE A 12 -3.37 -4.12 -2.92
CA ILE A 12 -2.45 -4.91 -2.08
C ILE A 12 -2.51 -4.58 -0.59
N ARG A 13 -2.11 -5.56 0.24
CA ARG A 13 -1.93 -5.45 1.68
C ARG A 13 -0.86 -4.39 1.98
N VAL A 14 -1.31 -3.15 2.16
CA VAL A 14 -0.45 -2.05 2.56
C VAL A 14 -0.13 -2.18 4.05
N THR A 15 1.16 -2.19 4.39
CA THR A 15 1.66 -1.94 5.75
C THR A 15 2.12 -0.49 5.83
N TYR A 16 1.53 0.25 6.76
CA TYR A 16 1.76 1.69 6.90
C TYR A 16 3.25 2.03 7.03
N ASN A 17 3.73 2.94 6.18
CA ASN A 17 5.11 3.43 6.11
C ASN A 17 6.18 2.39 5.70
N GLU A 18 5.78 1.16 5.39
CA GLU A 18 6.68 0.13 4.83
C GLU A 18 6.55 0.04 3.31
N ASN A 19 5.32 -0.12 2.80
CA ASN A 19 5.06 -0.29 1.37
C ASN A 19 3.96 0.65 0.84
N GLY A 20 3.50 1.57 1.68
CA GLY A 20 2.56 2.62 1.33
C GLY A 20 2.01 3.33 2.56
N PHE A 21 1.11 4.29 2.32
CA PHE A 21 0.36 4.94 3.39
C PHE A 21 -1.09 4.48 3.39
N ILE A 22 -1.70 4.48 4.57
CA ILE A 22 -3.12 4.18 4.75
C ILE A 22 -3.77 5.45 5.29
N ALA A 23 -4.61 6.07 4.47
CA ALA A 23 -5.41 7.21 4.88
C ALA A 23 -6.77 6.75 5.43
N ASN A 24 -7.17 7.31 6.57
CA ASN A 24 -8.47 7.04 7.20
C ASN A 24 -9.52 8.10 6.83
N ASN A 25 -9.11 9.19 6.19
CA ASN A 25 -9.95 10.30 5.77
C ASN A 25 -9.30 11.07 4.62
N LEU A 26 -10.04 12.01 4.04
CA LEU A 26 -9.60 12.81 2.90
C LEU A 26 -8.41 13.73 3.23
N ARG A 27 -8.29 14.19 4.48
CA ARG A 27 -7.17 15.04 4.91
C ARG A 27 -5.87 14.25 4.89
N GLU A 28 -5.84 13.08 5.53
CA GLU A 28 -4.68 12.19 5.54
C GLU A 28 -4.27 11.81 4.10
N PHE A 29 -5.25 11.55 3.24
CA PHE A 29 -4.97 11.26 1.82
C PHE A 29 -4.26 12.42 1.12
N ALA A 30 -4.74 13.65 1.32
CA ALA A 30 -4.13 14.85 0.74
C ALA A 30 -2.71 15.07 1.29
N GLU A 31 -2.51 14.91 2.59
CA GLU A 31 -1.21 15.05 3.26
C GLU A 31 -0.18 14.05 2.73
N TYR A 32 -0.52 12.76 2.66
CA TYR A 32 0.39 11.74 2.13
C TYR A 32 0.67 11.93 0.64
N SER A 33 -0.34 12.32 -0.14
CA SER A 33 -0.17 12.62 -1.56
C SER A 33 0.79 13.78 -1.77
N LEU A 34 0.66 14.84 -0.97
CA LEU A 34 1.55 16.00 -1.01
C LEU A 34 2.98 15.61 -0.62
N GLN A 35 3.15 14.82 0.44
CA GLN A 35 4.45 14.33 0.89
C GLN A 35 5.17 13.53 -0.21
N LEU A 36 4.47 12.60 -0.86
CA LEU A 36 5.03 11.78 -1.94
C LEU A 36 5.32 12.59 -3.21
N TRP A 37 4.56 13.66 -3.45
CA TRP A 37 4.79 14.55 -4.59
C TRP A 37 6.02 15.44 -4.36
N GLN A 38 6.21 15.93 -3.14
CA GLN A 38 7.33 16.82 -2.79
C GLN A 38 8.66 16.08 -2.65
N ASP A 39 8.66 14.84 -2.16
CA ASP A 39 9.88 14.04 -1.99
C ASP A 39 9.81 12.73 -2.80
N GLN A 40 10.66 12.64 -3.82
CA GLN A 40 10.75 11.44 -4.66
C GLN A 40 11.38 10.24 -3.97
N ASN A 41 12.20 10.45 -2.93
CA ASN A 41 12.89 9.36 -2.24
C ASN A 41 11.93 8.38 -1.55
N PRO A 42 10.98 8.81 -0.70
CA PRO A 42 9.98 7.93 -0.11
C PRO A 42 9.09 7.31 -1.19
N CYS A 43 8.74 8.05 -2.25
CA CYS A 43 7.96 7.49 -3.35
C CYS A 43 8.66 6.29 -4.02
N LYS A 44 9.93 6.44 -4.38
CA LYS A 44 10.73 5.35 -4.99
C LYS A 44 10.92 4.18 -4.02
N ARG A 45 11.27 4.46 -2.76
CA ARG A 45 11.47 3.43 -1.74
C ARG A 45 10.20 2.61 -1.52
N LEU A 46 9.08 3.27 -1.25
CA LEU A 46 7.79 2.60 -1.01
C LEU A 46 7.33 1.80 -2.23
N GLY A 47 7.58 2.28 -3.45
CA GLY A 47 7.29 1.53 -4.67
C GLY A 47 8.11 0.24 -4.82
N VAL A 48 9.39 0.27 -4.46
CA VAL A 48 10.24 -0.93 -4.43
C VAL A 48 9.76 -1.92 -3.37
N ASP A 49 9.47 -1.42 -2.16
CA ASP A 49 9.03 -2.26 -1.05
C ASP A 49 7.66 -2.90 -1.36
N ALA A 50 6.74 -2.15 -1.98
CA ALA A 50 5.47 -2.69 -2.46
C ALA A 50 5.67 -3.82 -3.48
N ARG A 51 6.55 -3.64 -4.47
CA ARG A 51 6.88 -4.69 -5.45
C ARG A 51 7.43 -5.94 -4.76
N ASN A 52 8.31 -5.77 -3.78
CA ASN A 52 8.90 -6.87 -3.03
C ASN A 52 7.84 -7.62 -2.19
N SER A 53 6.93 -6.90 -1.53
CA SER A 53 5.81 -7.49 -0.79
C SER A 53 4.92 -8.35 -1.69
N ILE A 54 4.53 -7.83 -2.87
CA ILE A 54 3.72 -8.58 -3.84
C ILE A 54 4.45 -9.85 -4.29
N SER A 55 5.72 -9.72 -4.65
CA SER A 55 6.52 -10.84 -5.18
C SER A 55 6.67 -11.97 -4.14
N LYS A 56 6.72 -11.62 -2.85
CA LYS A 56 6.82 -12.56 -1.74
C LYS A 56 5.49 -13.23 -1.40
N GLU A 57 4.39 -12.48 -1.43
CA GLU A 57 3.08 -12.96 -0.98
C GLU A 57 2.25 -13.61 -2.10
N PHE A 58 2.33 -13.08 -3.32
CA PHE A 58 1.47 -13.44 -4.47
C PHE A 58 2.27 -14.03 -5.62
N SER A 59 3.24 -14.91 -5.35
CA SER A 59 3.88 -15.64 -6.44
C SER A 59 2.84 -16.50 -7.16
N ARG A 60 2.90 -16.55 -8.50
CA ARG A 60 2.07 -17.43 -9.33
C ARG A 60 2.08 -18.86 -8.78
N ASP A 61 3.22 -19.31 -8.26
CA ASP A 61 3.41 -20.64 -7.69
C ASP A 61 2.61 -20.87 -6.39
N ARG A 62 2.36 -19.84 -5.57
CA ARG A 62 1.45 -19.94 -4.42
C ARG A 62 -0.01 -19.96 -4.87
N LEU A 63 -0.37 -19.08 -5.81
CA LEU A 63 -1.72 -19.01 -6.37
C LEU A 63 -2.16 -20.34 -7.03
N LEU A 64 -1.23 -21.06 -7.66
CA LEU A 64 -1.48 -22.37 -8.24
C LEU A 64 -1.49 -23.53 -7.23
N LYS A 65 -0.98 -23.34 -6.01
CA LYS A 65 -1.05 -24.35 -4.93
C LYS A 65 -2.39 -24.34 -4.20
N ASP A 66 -3.09 -23.21 -4.23
CA ASP A 66 -4.37 -23.01 -3.55
C ASP A 66 -5.59 -23.23 -4.50
N LEU A 67 -5.35 -23.65 -5.75
CA LEU A 67 -6.36 -24.06 -6.75
C LEU A 67 -6.52 -25.58 -6.79
#